data_AF-A0A815E3M7-F1
#
_entry.id   AF-A0A815E3M7-F1
#
_cell.length_a   1.000
_cell.length_b   1.000
_cell.length_c   1.000
_cell.angle_alpha   90.00
_cell.angle_beta   90.00
_cell.angle_gamma   90.00
#
_symmetry.space_group_name_H-M   'P 1'
#
loop_
_entity.id
_entity.type
_entity.pdbx_description
1 polymer ?
#
loop_
_entity_poly.entity_id
_entity_poly.type
_entity_poly.pdbx_seq_one_letter_code
_entity_poly.pdbx_strand_id
1 'polypeptide(L)'
;MKSISLALFGLFTVLYINGLPLNVKSNDGSGCDYISDPNPCQAWYKQQGNSTTLVNGTPIPPCQISKTFTSPLPNVAGNWITDETCNPKQIIGKCLFHPGAYGCYRSCVGTTGPSGQACYDINGKFIEQSQPGAGSVDAETICGNSPTQDVKHFCADVLPYILCCEFPGTSSSDNCNKYNQARPVGTCQGTSAF
;
A
#
# COMPACT_ATOMS: atom_id res chain seq x y z
N MET A 1 19.99 -16.59 17.01
CA MET A 1 19.74 -16.20 15.61
C MET A 1 19.06 -14.84 15.65
N LYS A 2 19.72 -13.80 15.16
CA LYS A 2 19.31 -12.39 15.33
C LYS A 2 18.34 -12.01 14.22
N SER A 3 17.17 -11.49 14.60
CA SER A 3 16.26 -10.78 13.72
C SER A 3 16.95 -9.53 13.17
N ILE A 4 16.95 -9.37 11.84
CA ILE A 4 17.28 -8.11 11.20
C ILE A 4 15.96 -7.37 11.06
N SER A 5 15.72 -6.41 11.95
CA SER A 5 14.77 -5.33 11.67
C SER A 5 15.29 -4.58 10.45
N LEU A 6 14.54 -4.65 9.34
CA LEU A 6 14.74 -3.79 8.18
C LEU A 6 14.37 -2.36 8.59
N ALA A 7 15.30 -1.68 9.25
CA ALA A 7 15.21 -0.25 9.51
C ALA A 7 15.38 0.49 8.17
N LEU A 8 14.43 1.39 7.89
CA LEU A 8 14.22 2.21 6.69
C LEU A 8 15.42 3.05 6.14
N PHE A 9 16.66 2.85 6.59
CA PHE A 9 17.82 3.64 6.17
C PHE A 9 18.57 3.12 4.93
N GLY A 10 18.10 2.02 4.31
CA GLY A 10 18.80 1.32 3.24
C GLY A 10 18.28 1.50 1.81
N LEU A 11 17.29 2.37 1.56
CA LEU A 11 16.54 2.37 0.29
C LEU A 11 17.40 2.59 -0.98
N PHE A 12 18.55 3.26 -0.90
CA PHE A 12 19.40 3.58 -2.05
C PHE A 12 20.49 2.54 -2.38
N THR A 13 20.87 1.69 -1.42
CA THR A 13 21.85 0.59 -1.62
C THR A 13 21.18 -0.76 -1.86
N VAL A 14 19.88 -0.84 -1.55
CA VAL A 14 18.92 -1.78 -2.15
C VAL A 14 18.79 -1.32 -3.64
N LEU A 15 17.88 -1.71 -4.52
CA LEU A 15 17.95 -1.48 -6.00
C LEU A 15 19.22 -2.01 -6.74
N TYR A 16 20.45 -1.68 -6.31
CA TYR A 16 21.72 -2.16 -6.85
C TYR A 16 22.67 -2.64 -5.74
N ILE A 17 22.80 -3.96 -5.57
CA ILE A 17 23.96 -4.51 -4.86
C ILE A 17 25.08 -4.63 -5.91
N ASN A 18 26.15 -3.83 -5.77
CA ASN A 18 27.33 -3.86 -6.65
C ASN A 18 27.02 -3.63 -8.15
N GLY A 19 26.04 -2.79 -8.49
CA GLY A 19 25.70 -2.47 -9.88
C GLY A 19 24.88 -3.54 -10.62
N LEU A 20 24.37 -4.56 -9.92
CA LEU A 20 23.44 -5.55 -10.46
C LEU A 20 22.01 -5.28 -9.94
N PRO A 21 20.97 -5.42 -10.80
CA PRO A 21 19.59 -5.24 -10.38
C PRO A 21 19.23 -6.26 -9.29
N LEU A 22 18.60 -5.79 -8.22
CA LEU A 22 18.15 -6.64 -7.12
C LEU A 22 17.12 -7.67 -7.56
N ASN A 23 17.49 -8.94 -7.65
CA ASN A 23 16.52 -9.99 -7.87
C ASN A 23 15.81 -10.35 -6.54
N VAL A 24 14.79 -9.58 -6.17
CA VAL A 24 13.96 -9.87 -4.99
C VAL A 24 12.90 -10.89 -5.39
N LYS A 25 13.08 -12.14 -4.97
CA LYS A 25 12.12 -13.23 -5.13
C LYS A 25 11.79 -13.83 -3.77
N SER A 26 10.54 -14.22 -3.59
CA SER A 26 10.09 -15.07 -2.49
C SER A 26 10.37 -16.55 -2.81
N ASN A 27 10.16 -17.42 -1.82
CA ASN A 27 10.42 -18.86 -1.94
C ASN A 27 9.54 -19.58 -2.97
N ASP A 28 8.40 -19.01 -3.36
CA ASP A 28 7.53 -19.57 -4.40
C ASP A 28 7.85 -19.06 -5.81
N GLY A 29 8.91 -18.26 -5.95
CA GLY A 29 9.38 -17.70 -7.22
C GLY A 29 8.73 -16.36 -7.59
N SER A 30 7.70 -15.92 -6.88
CA SER A 30 7.13 -14.57 -7.05
C SER A 30 8.15 -13.50 -6.67
N GLY A 31 8.23 -12.43 -7.43
CA GLY A 31 9.25 -11.41 -7.21
C GLY A 31 9.03 -10.14 -8.02
N CYS A 32 9.96 -9.21 -7.85
CA CYS A 32 9.92 -7.88 -8.45
C CYS A 32 10.49 -7.91 -9.89
N ASP A 33 10.06 -8.85 -10.75
CA ASP A 33 10.74 -9.13 -12.03
C ASP A 33 10.79 -7.92 -12.99
N TYR A 34 9.81 -7.01 -12.90
CA TYR A 34 9.71 -5.81 -13.73
C TYR A 34 10.81 -4.78 -13.51
N ILE A 35 11.58 -4.85 -12.41
CA ILE A 35 12.59 -3.81 -12.10
C ILE A 35 13.78 -3.84 -13.07
N SER A 36 13.96 -4.95 -13.77
CA SER A 36 15.02 -5.12 -14.76
C SER A 36 14.68 -4.52 -16.13
N ASP A 37 13.42 -4.10 -16.32
CA ASP A 37 12.98 -3.45 -17.55
C ASP A 37 13.52 -2.00 -17.60
N PRO A 38 13.93 -1.49 -18.78
CA PRO A 38 14.32 -0.09 -18.96
C PRO A 38 13.22 0.92 -18.55
N ASN A 39 11.96 0.49 -18.55
CA ASN A 39 10.80 1.24 -18.06
C ASN A 39 10.00 0.38 -17.05
N PRO A 40 10.45 0.31 -15.78
CA PRO A 40 9.88 -0.59 -14.79
C PRO A 40 8.41 -0.28 -14.46
N CYS A 41 8.00 0.99 -14.55
CA CYS A 41 6.61 1.40 -14.33
C CYS A 41 5.67 0.89 -15.40
N GLN A 42 6.08 0.99 -16.67
CA GLN A 42 5.28 0.47 -17.78
C GLN A 42 5.26 -1.06 -17.75
N ALA A 43 6.37 -1.71 -17.42
CA ALA A 43 6.45 -3.16 -17.29
C ALA A 43 5.53 -3.67 -16.17
N TRP A 44 5.59 -3.06 -14.98
CA TRP A 44 4.68 -3.38 -13.88
C TRP A 44 3.22 -3.15 -14.28
N TYR A 45 2.88 -2.00 -14.88
CA TYR A 45 1.50 -1.67 -15.23
C TYR A 45 0.89 -2.67 -16.23
N LYS A 46 1.67 -3.14 -17.20
CA LYS A 46 1.23 -4.18 -18.17
C LYS A 46 0.91 -5.53 -17.52
N GLN A 47 1.51 -5.81 -16.35
CA GLN A 47 1.23 -7.02 -15.58
C GLN A 47 -0.01 -6.87 -14.70
N GLN A 48 -0.54 -5.65 -14.54
CA GLN A 48 -1.71 -5.42 -13.72
C GLN A 48 -2.97 -5.86 -14.48
N GLY A 49 -3.78 -6.69 -13.81
CA GLY A 49 -5.13 -7.01 -14.27
C GLY A 49 -6.09 -5.82 -14.07
N ASN A 50 -7.37 -6.07 -14.33
CA ASN A 50 -8.41 -5.08 -14.05
C ASN A 50 -8.52 -4.83 -12.53
N SER A 51 -8.33 -3.57 -12.11
CA SER A 51 -8.43 -3.16 -10.69
C SER A 51 -9.81 -3.37 -10.08
N THR A 52 -10.85 -3.56 -10.89
CA THR A 52 -12.21 -3.89 -10.45
C THR A 52 -12.25 -5.16 -9.59
N THR A 53 -11.44 -6.18 -9.91
CA THR A 53 -11.39 -7.41 -9.10
C THR A 53 -10.79 -7.15 -7.73
N LEU A 54 -9.76 -6.30 -7.64
CA LEU A 54 -9.16 -5.91 -6.37
C LEU A 54 -10.14 -5.11 -5.52
N VAL A 55 -10.80 -4.12 -6.13
CA VAL A 55 -11.83 -3.29 -5.46
C VAL A 55 -12.98 -4.16 -4.95
N ASN A 56 -13.50 -5.08 -5.77
CA ASN A 56 -14.61 -5.95 -5.37
C ASN A 56 -14.21 -7.00 -4.33
N GLY A 57 -12.94 -7.41 -4.32
CA GLY A 57 -12.39 -8.33 -3.32
C GLY A 57 -12.01 -7.66 -2.00
N THR A 58 -11.99 -6.32 -1.98
CA THR A 58 -11.62 -5.53 -0.82
C THR A 58 -12.87 -5.11 -0.05
N PRO A 59 -12.91 -5.25 1.29
CA PRO A 59 -13.99 -4.71 2.11
C PRO A 59 -14.16 -3.21 1.88
N ILE A 60 -15.38 -2.70 2.10
CA ILE A 60 -15.65 -1.27 1.94
C ILE A 60 -15.55 -0.60 3.33
N PRO A 61 -14.62 0.35 3.53
CA PRO A 61 -14.47 1.09 4.78
C PRO A 61 -15.61 2.12 4.99
N PRO A 62 -15.79 2.64 6.21
CA PRO A 62 -16.75 3.71 6.47
C PRO A 62 -16.29 5.04 5.84
N CYS A 63 -17.23 5.92 5.44
CA CYS A 63 -16.86 7.25 4.92
C CYS A 63 -16.40 8.22 6.01
N GLN A 64 -16.70 7.91 7.27
CA GLN A 64 -16.40 8.74 8.43
C GLN A 64 -16.02 7.84 9.61
N ILE A 65 -15.01 8.25 10.37
CA ILE A 65 -14.54 7.56 11.58
C ILE A 65 -14.37 8.54 12.75
N SER A 66 -14.12 7.99 13.93
CA SER A 66 -13.69 8.77 15.10
C SER A 66 -12.32 9.40 14.88
N LYS A 67 -12.17 10.67 15.28
CA LYS A 67 -10.89 11.39 15.31
C LYS A 67 -9.85 10.77 16.25
N THR A 68 -10.27 9.87 17.14
CA THR A 68 -9.38 9.18 18.09
C THR A 68 -8.63 7.98 17.48
N PHE A 69 -9.00 7.53 16.28
CA PHE A 69 -8.41 6.39 15.57
C PHE A 69 -8.24 5.16 16.49
N THR A 70 -9.35 4.47 16.74
CA THR A 70 -9.38 3.19 17.49
C THR A 70 -9.01 2.03 16.58
N SER A 71 -8.42 0.96 17.14
CA SER A 71 -8.08 -0.27 16.41
C SER A 71 -8.63 -1.49 17.17
N PRO A 72 -9.37 -2.40 16.53
CA PRO A 72 -9.86 -2.32 15.15
C PRO A 72 -10.93 -1.22 14.96
N LEU A 73 -11.29 -0.90 13.71
CA LEU A 73 -12.49 -0.10 13.45
C LEU A 73 -13.72 -0.90 13.91
N PRO A 74 -14.54 -0.36 14.82
CA PRO A 74 -15.73 -1.05 15.31
C PRO A 74 -16.78 -1.14 14.20
N ASN A 75 -17.63 -2.18 14.25
CA ASN A 75 -18.86 -2.28 13.43
C ASN A 75 -18.67 -2.21 11.91
N VAL A 76 -17.50 -2.57 11.38
CA VAL A 76 -17.20 -2.58 9.94
C VAL A 76 -16.66 -3.95 9.54
N ALA A 77 -17.15 -4.49 8.42
CA ALA A 77 -16.64 -5.73 7.86
C ALA A 77 -15.18 -5.58 7.37
N GLY A 78 -14.40 -6.66 7.45
CA GLY A 78 -13.05 -6.70 6.87
C GLY A 78 -11.90 -6.49 7.85
N ASN A 79 -12.17 -6.50 9.17
CA ASN A 79 -11.15 -6.43 10.22
C ASN A 79 -10.14 -5.29 9.98
N TRP A 80 -10.64 -4.08 9.82
CA TRP A 80 -9.79 -2.92 9.59
C TRP A 80 -8.98 -2.59 10.84
N ILE A 81 -7.67 -2.72 10.75
CA ILE A 81 -6.71 -2.39 11.80
C ILE A 81 -5.95 -1.12 11.43
N THR A 82 -5.49 -0.36 12.42
CA THR A 82 -4.66 0.82 12.14
C THR A 82 -3.42 0.41 11.37
N ASP A 83 -3.10 1.14 10.30
CA ASP A 83 -1.87 0.93 9.55
C ASP A 83 -0.70 1.57 10.31
N GLU A 84 0.23 0.76 10.80
CA GLU A 84 1.35 1.25 11.60
C GLU A 84 2.28 2.19 10.82
N THR A 85 2.30 2.13 9.48
CA THR A 85 3.08 3.05 8.65
C THR A 85 2.41 4.42 8.47
N CYS A 86 1.13 4.53 8.82
CA CYS A 86 0.34 5.76 8.81
C CYS A 86 -0.59 5.82 10.03
N ASN A 87 0.01 5.69 11.21
CA ASN A 87 -0.69 5.76 12.50
C ASN A 87 -0.55 7.17 13.10
N PRO A 88 -1.65 7.91 13.35
CA PRO A 88 -1.56 9.27 13.90
C PRO A 88 -0.89 9.35 15.27
N LYS A 89 -0.84 8.24 16.02
CA LYS A 89 -0.19 8.13 17.34
C LYS A 89 1.33 7.99 17.24
N GLN A 90 1.87 7.72 16.06
CA GLN A 90 3.31 7.68 15.83
C GLN A 90 3.84 9.05 15.38
N ILE A 91 5.02 9.43 15.89
CA ILE A 91 5.61 10.77 15.71
C ILE A 91 6.47 10.87 14.43
N ILE A 92 7.09 9.76 13.97
CA ILE A 92 8.11 9.79 12.91
C ILE A 92 7.55 9.19 11.61
N GLY A 93 7.74 9.88 10.48
CA GLY A 93 7.50 9.34 9.14
C GLY A 93 6.04 9.24 8.70
N LYS A 94 5.16 10.08 9.28
CA LYS A 94 3.69 10.03 9.09
C LYS A 94 3.31 9.83 7.61
N CYS A 95 2.75 8.66 7.32
CA CYS A 95 2.03 8.40 6.07
C CYS A 95 2.90 8.64 4.82
N LEU A 96 4.14 8.13 4.82
CA LEU A 96 5.10 8.32 3.72
C LEU A 96 4.50 8.01 2.33
N PHE A 97 3.69 6.96 2.23
CA PHE A 97 3.05 6.54 0.98
C PHE A 97 1.69 7.22 0.73
N HIS A 98 1.20 8.01 1.67
CA HIS A 98 -0.07 8.76 1.59
C HIS A 98 0.12 10.18 2.12
N PRO A 99 0.96 11.01 1.47
CA PRO A 99 1.23 12.37 1.91
C PRO A 99 -0.07 13.19 1.88
N GLY A 100 -0.51 13.65 3.05
CA GLY A 100 -1.78 14.36 3.24
C GLY A 100 -2.79 13.62 4.13
N ALA A 101 -2.60 12.32 4.35
CA ALA A 101 -3.40 11.56 5.30
C ALA A 101 -3.03 11.91 6.75
N TYR A 102 -4.03 11.90 7.63
CA TYR A 102 -3.78 11.97 9.08
C TYR A 102 -3.53 10.58 9.65
N GLY A 103 -4.28 9.58 9.17
CA GLY A 103 -4.07 8.18 9.50
C GLY A 103 -4.78 7.26 8.51
N CYS A 104 -4.32 6.01 8.44
CA CYS A 104 -4.94 4.98 7.60
C CYS A 104 -5.27 3.72 8.40
N TYR A 105 -6.20 2.95 7.86
CA TYR A 105 -6.54 1.60 8.28
C TYR A 105 -6.27 0.63 7.15
N ARG A 106 -5.91 -0.60 7.49
CA ARG A 106 -5.72 -1.70 6.55
C ARG A 106 -6.72 -2.82 6.83
N SER A 107 -7.36 -3.34 5.79
CA SER A 107 -8.29 -4.46 5.93
C SER A 107 -7.52 -5.79 6.02
N CYS A 108 -7.93 -6.68 6.92
CA CYS A 108 -7.35 -8.01 7.07
C CYS A 108 -8.44 -9.10 6.95
N VAL A 109 -8.80 -9.47 5.72
CA VAL A 109 -9.85 -10.49 5.46
C VAL A 109 -9.30 -11.91 5.50
N GLY A 110 -8.01 -12.09 5.16
CA GLY A 110 -7.37 -13.39 5.11
C GLY A 110 -5.84 -13.27 5.10
N THR A 111 -5.17 -14.40 4.86
CA THR A 111 -3.70 -14.51 4.83
C THR A 111 -3.09 -14.37 3.43
N THR A 112 -3.91 -14.19 2.40
CA THR A 112 -3.54 -14.04 0.99
C THR A 112 -4.59 -13.22 0.25
N GLY A 113 -4.21 -12.61 -0.88
CA GLY A 113 -5.15 -11.92 -1.77
C GLY A 113 -5.34 -10.44 -1.41
N PRO A 114 -6.35 -9.78 -2.03
CA PRO A 114 -6.47 -8.33 -1.98
C PRO A 114 -6.75 -7.81 -0.57
N SER A 115 -6.23 -6.62 -0.29
CA SER A 115 -6.56 -5.85 0.90
C SER A 115 -6.77 -4.38 0.53
N GLY A 116 -7.31 -3.60 1.45
CA GLY A 116 -7.51 -2.17 1.27
C GLY A 116 -6.77 -1.40 2.33
N GLN A 117 -6.21 -0.26 1.94
CA GLN A 117 -5.71 0.77 2.81
C GLN A 117 -6.64 1.99 2.69
N ALA A 118 -7.42 2.26 3.73
CA ALA A 118 -8.37 3.35 3.79
C ALA A 118 -7.79 4.49 4.62
N CYS A 119 -7.59 5.65 4.00
CA CYS A 119 -6.97 6.80 4.63
C CYS A 119 -7.97 7.90 4.93
N TYR A 120 -7.74 8.61 6.03
CA TYR A 120 -8.66 9.60 6.55
C TYR A 120 -7.92 10.88 6.91
N ASP A 121 -8.62 12.01 6.75
CA ASP A 121 -8.13 13.31 7.19
C ASP A 121 -8.19 13.45 8.72
N ILE A 122 -7.73 14.60 9.23
CA ILE A 122 -7.72 14.89 10.67
C ILE A 122 -9.14 14.93 11.29
N ASN A 123 -10.17 15.10 10.46
CA ASN A 123 -11.55 15.08 10.88
C ASN A 123 -12.16 13.68 10.84
N GLY A 124 -11.39 12.67 10.43
CA GLY A 124 -11.86 11.30 10.27
C GLY A 124 -12.70 11.11 8.99
N LYS A 125 -12.60 12.00 8.01
CA LYS A 125 -13.29 11.87 6.72
C LYS A 125 -12.42 11.05 5.76
N PHE A 126 -13.03 10.10 5.08
CA PHE A 126 -12.36 9.29 4.04
C PHE A 126 -11.79 10.19 2.93
N ILE A 127 -10.54 9.93 2.53
CA ILE A 127 -9.86 10.70 1.49
C ILE A 127 -10.06 10.01 0.15
N GLU A 128 -10.78 10.66 -0.76
CA GLU A 128 -11.08 10.15 -2.11
C GLU A 128 -9.88 10.24 -3.05
N GLN A 129 -9.89 9.46 -4.14
CA GLN A 129 -8.78 9.27 -5.09
C GLN A 129 -8.13 10.56 -5.61
N SER A 130 -8.92 11.63 -5.75
CA SER A 130 -8.48 12.91 -6.29
C SER A 130 -7.73 13.78 -5.27
N GLN A 131 -7.71 13.38 -4.00
CA GLN A 131 -7.18 14.16 -2.90
C GLN A 131 -5.82 13.63 -2.45
N PRO A 132 -4.88 14.52 -2.08
CA PRO A 132 -3.64 14.12 -1.42
C PRO A 132 -3.91 13.27 -0.18
N GLY A 133 -3.18 12.17 -0.03
CA GLY A 133 -3.33 11.25 1.10
C GLY A 133 -4.42 10.18 0.91
N ALA A 134 -5.00 10.06 -0.29
CA ALA A 134 -5.87 8.93 -0.60
C ALA A 134 -5.13 7.62 -0.38
N GLY A 135 -5.83 6.62 0.14
CA GLY A 135 -5.31 5.26 0.27
C GLY A 135 -5.31 4.51 -1.07
N SER A 136 -5.17 3.20 -1.00
CA SER A 136 -5.13 2.31 -2.17
C SER A 136 -5.70 0.94 -1.83
N VAL A 137 -6.24 0.24 -2.82
CA VAL A 137 -6.32 -1.22 -2.77
C VAL A 137 -4.93 -1.80 -2.97
N ASP A 138 -4.64 -2.89 -2.28
CA ASP A 138 -3.44 -3.70 -2.42
C ASP A 138 -3.81 -5.02 -3.09
N ALA A 139 -2.96 -5.51 -4.00
CA ALA A 139 -3.15 -6.82 -4.60
C ALA A 139 -2.88 -7.94 -3.60
N GLU A 140 -1.99 -7.71 -2.64
CA GLU A 140 -1.56 -8.71 -1.67
C GLU A 140 -1.61 -8.15 -0.25
N THR A 141 -2.20 -8.93 0.66
CA THR A 141 -2.31 -8.61 2.08
C THR A 141 -1.03 -8.92 2.84
N ILE A 142 -0.65 -8.04 3.76
CA ILE A 142 0.40 -8.30 4.76
C ILE A 142 -0.14 -9.02 6.00
N CYS A 143 -1.46 -9.14 6.12
CA CYS A 143 -2.09 -9.76 7.27
C CYS A 143 -1.82 -11.27 7.23
N GLY A 144 -1.12 -11.80 8.22
CA GLY A 144 -0.77 -13.23 8.27
C GLY A 144 0.67 -13.54 8.69
N ASN A 145 1.52 -12.50 8.85
CA ASN A 145 2.91 -12.64 9.33
C ASN A 145 3.72 -13.65 8.51
N SER A 146 3.58 -13.61 7.18
CA SER A 146 4.25 -14.51 6.26
C SER A 146 5.30 -13.74 5.46
N PRO A 147 6.60 -14.07 5.59
CA PRO A 147 7.65 -13.42 4.81
C PRO A 147 7.41 -13.49 3.29
N THR A 148 6.79 -14.57 2.82
CA THR A 148 6.40 -14.70 1.41
C THR A 148 5.37 -13.65 1.02
N GLN A 149 4.37 -13.40 1.87
CA GLN A 149 3.35 -12.38 1.61
C GLN A 149 3.91 -10.97 1.73
N ASP A 150 4.81 -10.72 2.67
CA ASP A 150 5.49 -9.43 2.79
C ASP A 150 6.26 -9.08 1.51
N VAL A 151 6.96 -10.07 0.92
CA VAL A 151 7.66 -9.88 -0.37
C VAL A 151 6.68 -9.66 -1.52
N LYS A 152 5.57 -10.41 -1.55
CA LYS A 152 4.53 -10.24 -2.58
C LYS A 152 3.91 -8.85 -2.52
N HIS A 153 3.47 -8.40 -1.35
CA HIS A 153 2.95 -7.06 -1.13
C HIS A 153 3.98 -5.99 -1.50
N PHE A 154 5.23 -6.17 -1.07
CA PHE A 154 6.30 -5.23 -1.43
C PHE A 154 6.47 -5.12 -2.94
N CYS A 155 6.55 -6.23 -3.67
CA CYS A 155 6.74 -6.22 -5.12
C CYS A 155 5.50 -5.80 -5.90
N ALA A 156 4.29 -6.12 -5.42
CA ALA A 156 3.05 -5.86 -6.12
C ALA A 156 2.49 -4.45 -5.89
N ASP A 157 2.73 -3.88 -4.71
CA ASP A 157 2.02 -2.68 -4.23
C ASP A 157 2.97 -1.55 -3.81
N VAL A 158 4.01 -1.85 -3.01
CA VAL A 158 4.90 -0.81 -2.43
C VAL A 158 5.99 -0.34 -3.40
N LEU A 159 6.78 -1.26 -3.94
CA LEU A 159 7.88 -0.93 -4.84
C LEU A 159 7.42 -0.21 -6.12
N PRO A 160 6.29 -0.58 -6.75
CA PRO A 160 5.78 0.17 -7.90
C PRO A 160 5.38 1.60 -7.54
N TYR A 161 4.78 1.83 -6.36
CA TYR A 161 4.51 3.19 -5.90
C TYR A 161 5.81 4.00 -5.80
N ILE A 162 6.82 3.43 -5.13
CA ILE A 162 8.12 4.08 -4.97
C ILE A 162 8.72 4.41 -6.34
N LEU A 163 8.80 3.44 -7.26
CA LEU A 163 9.40 3.67 -8.57
C LEU A 163 8.61 4.66 -9.43
N CYS A 164 7.28 4.62 -9.37
CA CYS A 164 6.43 5.34 -10.33
C CYS A 164 5.92 6.70 -9.84
N CYS A 165 5.89 6.92 -8.53
CA CYS A 165 5.45 8.17 -7.91
C CYS A 165 6.59 8.92 -7.21
N GLU A 166 7.58 8.24 -6.64
CA GLU A 166 8.58 8.87 -5.75
C GLU A 166 10.01 8.93 -6.32
N PHE A 167 10.44 7.89 -7.04
CA PHE A 167 11.86 7.72 -7.39
C PHE A 167 12.31 8.67 -8.50
N PRO A 168 13.34 9.50 -8.25
CA PRO A 168 13.90 10.38 -9.28
C PRO A 168 14.44 9.58 -10.47
N GLY A 169 13.95 9.90 -11.67
CA GLY A 169 14.35 9.24 -12.93
C GLY A 169 13.28 8.33 -13.52
N THR A 170 12.36 7.81 -12.71
CA THR A 170 11.21 7.01 -13.18
C THR A 170 9.86 7.62 -12.80
N SER A 171 9.81 8.42 -11.74
CA SER A 171 8.61 9.16 -11.35
C SER A 171 8.20 10.19 -12.41
N SER A 172 6.93 10.18 -12.77
CA SER A 172 6.25 11.19 -13.58
C SER A 172 4.76 11.19 -13.25
N SER A 173 4.05 12.28 -13.53
CA SER A 173 2.60 12.33 -13.35
C SER A 173 1.88 11.20 -14.08
N ASP A 174 2.31 10.85 -15.29
CA ASP A 174 1.73 9.76 -16.08
C ASP A 174 1.97 8.38 -15.44
N ASN A 175 3.18 8.12 -14.92
CA ASN A 175 3.49 6.86 -14.26
C ASN A 175 2.75 6.71 -12.94
N CYS A 176 2.66 7.79 -12.16
CA CYS A 176 1.90 7.77 -10.92
C CYS A 176 0.39 7.65 -11.19
N ASN A 177 -0.13 8.27 -12.25
CA ASN A 177 -1.52 8.08 -12.68
C ASN A 177 -1.82 6.63 -13.06
N LYS A 178 -0.91 5.94 -13.76
CA LYS A 178 -1.05 4.50 -14.06
C LYS A 178 -1.05 3.66 -12.78
N TYR A 179 -0.20 3.99 -11.82
CA TYR A 179 -0.23 3.34 -10.51
C TYR A 179 -1.60 3.49 -9.85
N ASN A 180 -2.09 4.73 -9.75
CA ASN A 180 -3.39 5.04 -9.15
C ASN A 180 -4.57 4.40 -9.88
N GLN A 181 -4.47 4.18 -11.21
CA GLN A 181 -5.49 3.44 -11.98
C GLN A 181 -5.49 1.94 -11.64
N ALA A 182 -4.32 1.35 -11.45
CA ALA A 182 -4.17 -0.06 -11.09
C ALA A 182 -4.41 -0.33 -9.59
N ARG A 183 -4.27 0.69 -8.74
CA ARG A 183 -4.42 0.64 -7.28
C ARG A 183 -5.32 1.78 -6.78
N PRO A 184 -6.60 1.82 -7.22
CA PRO A 184 -7.50 2.87 -6.81
C PRO A 184 -7.80 2.79 -5.30
N VAL A 185 -8.21 3.90 -4.69
CA VAL A 185 -8.61 3.99 -3.29
C VAL A 185 -9.88 3.17 -2.98
N GLY A 186 -10.66 2.82 -4.00
CA GLY A 186 -11.96 2.19 -3.86
C GLY A 186 -13.07 3.20 -3.52
N THR A 187 -14.06 2.74 -2.75
CA THR A 187 -15.18 3.57 -2.27
C THR A 187 -15.32 3.42 -0.76
N CYS A 188 -16.09 4.29 -0.14
CA CYS A 188 -16.50 4.17 1.25
C CYS A 188 -18.03 4.01 1.34
N GLN A 189 -18.53 3.49 2.46
CA GLN A 189 -19.98 3.34 2.69
C GLN A 189 -20.42 3.83 4.07
N GLY A 190 -21.65 4.35 4.16
CA GLY A 190 -22.29 4.71 5.42
C GLY A 190 -21.71 5.94 6.12
N THR A 191 -22.35 6.34 7.21
CA THR A 191 -21.87 7.38 8.14
C THR A 191 -21.41 6.73 9.42
N SER A 192 -20.24 7.18 9.90
CA SER A 192 -19.65 6.97 11.22
C SER A 192 -19.92 5.66 11.94
N ALA A 193 -18.89 4.82 12.05
CA ALA A 193 -18.84 3.76 13.06
C ALA A 193 -18.61 4.38 14.45
N PHE A 194 -19.69 4.79 15.12
CA PHE A 194 -19.68 5.17 16.54
C PHE A 194 -20.52 4.18 17.34
#